data_AF-H3KDW1-F1
#
_entry.id   AF-H3KDW1-F1
#
_cell.length_a   1.000
_cell.length_b   1.000
_cell.length_c   1.000
_cell.angle_alpha   90.00
_cell.angle_beta   90.00
_cell.angle_gamma   90.00
#
_symmetry.space_group_name_H-M   'P 1'
#
loop_
_entity.id
_entity.type
_entity.pdbx_description
1 polymer ?
#
loop_
_entity_poly.entity_id
_entity_poly.type
_entity_poly.pdbx_seq_one_letter_code
_entity_poly.pdbx_strand_id
1 'polypeptide(L)'
;MTKTHRICAALALAFGIALSSLPAGATDAPKSDMCLACHGGSFDALRDKTKDWKDEFGDAVQPHQYLDPNAANPHQGEKVVPECTGCHEEHPMPIPSGYKPKEASLSMCYGCHHMEHFQPCSDAGCHEK
;
A
#
# COMPACT_ATOMS: atom_id res chain seq x y z
N MET A 1 -53.31 -60.19 -27.80
CA MET A 1 -53.93 -59.71 -26.54
C MET A 1 -53.03 -58.63 -25.94
N THR A 2 -53.64 -57.47 -25.66
CA THR A 2 -53.27 -56.42 -24.66
C THR A 2 -51.88 -55.75 -24.74
N LYS A 3 -51.83 -54.46 -25.16
CA LYS A 3 -51.87 -53.21 -24.33
C LYS A 3 -50.48 -52.96 -23.67
N THR A 4 -49.80 -51.82 -23.74
CA THR A 4 -50.25 -50.43 -23.54
C THR A 4 -49.06 -49.48 -23.81
N HIS A 5 -49.35 -48.32 -24.41
CA HIS A 5 -48.50 -47.14 -24.59
C HIS A 5 -47.72 -46.69 -23.34
N ARG A 6 -46.52 -46.12 -23.53
CA ARG A 6 -46.03 -44.95 -22.78
C ARG A 6 -45.17 -44.04 -23.66
N ILE A 7 -45.83 -43.01 -24.19
CA ILE A 7 -45.23 -41.75 -24.64
C ILE A 7 -44.87 -40.97 -23.36
N CYS A 8 -43.62 -40.52 -23.22
CA CYS A 8 -43.16 -39.48 -22.30
C CYS A 8 -41.73 -39.13 -22.73
N ALA A 9 -41.24 -37.90 -22.82
CA ALA A 9 -41.78 -36.56 -22.86
C ALA A 9 -40.59 -35.70 -23.38
N ALA A 10 -40.88 -34.59 -24.06
CA ALA A 10 -39.91 -33.76 -24.75
C ALA A 10 -38.75 -33.28 -23.85
N LEU A 11 -37.52 -33.37 -24.38
CA LEU A 11 -36.34 -32.65 -23.88
C LEU A 11 -36.55 -31.14 -24.10
N ALA A 12 -36.97 -30.42 -23.08
CA ALA A 12 -36.93 -28.96 -23.08
C ALA A 12 -35.55 -28.50 -22.59
N LEU A 13 -34.73 -28.00 -23.52
CA LEU A 13 -33.48 -27.29 -23.22
C LEU A 13 -33.83 -25.97 -22.51
N ALA A 14 -33.71 -25.94 -21.19
CA ALA A 14 -33.71 -24.69 -20.44
C ALA A 14 -32.30 -24.09 -20.50
N PHE A 15 -32.08 -23.16 -21.43
CA PHE A 15 -30.88 -22.32 -21.46
C PHE A 15 -31.00 -21.29 -20.33
N GLY A 16 -30.51 -21.64 -19.14
CA GLY A 16 -30.34 -20.71 -18.04
C GLY A 16 -29.25 -19.72 -18.39
N ILE A 17 -29.63 -18.47 -18.69
CA ILE A 17 -28.68 -17.36 -18.79
C ILE A 17 -28.17 -17.11 -17.37
N ALA A 18 -27.02 -17.71 -17.05
CA ALA A 18 -26.24 -17.34 -15.89
C ALA A 18 -25.77 -15.89 -16.10
N LEU A 19 -26.38 -14.96 -15.37
CA LEU A 19 -25.85 -13.61 -15.20
C LEU A 19 -24.55 -13.77 -14.40
N SER A 20 -23.44 -13.88 -15.11
CA SER A 20 -22.10 -13.86 -14.55
C SER A 20 -21.87 -12.49 -13.91
N SER A 21 -22.09 -12.37 -12.61
CA SER A 21 -21.52 -11.30 -11.79
C SER A 21 -20.00 -11.48 -11.80
N LEU A 22 -19.34 -10.82 -12.75
CA LEU A 22 -17.89 -10.64 -12.73
C LEU A 22 -17.53 -9.94 -11.42
N PRO A 23 -16.59 -10.48 -10.61
CA PRO A 23 -16.03 -9.73 -9.51
C PRO A 23 -15.40 -8.45 -10.08
N ALA A 24 -15.73 -7.30 -9.49
CA ALA A 24 -15.03 -6.06 -9.75
C ALA A 24 -13.54 -6.35 -9.58
N GLY A 25 -12.78 -6.24 -10.68
CA GLY A 25 -11.36 -6.58 -10.67
C GLY A 25 -10.66 -5.79 -9.59
N ALA A 26 -10.00 -6.49 -8.68
CA ALA A 26 -8.95 -5.91 -7.87
C ALA A 26 -7.89 -5.43 -8.86
N THR A 27 -7.90 -4.14 -9.18
CA THR A 27 -6.77 -3.50 -9.85
C THR A 27 -5.61 -3.56 -8.87
N ASP A 28 -4.51 -4.19 -9.26
CA ASP A 28 -3.29 -4.21 -8.44
C ASP A 28 -2.99 -2.79 -7.95
N ALA A 29 -2.68 -2.65 -6.65
CA ALA A 29 -2.33 -1.36 -6.07
C ALA A 29 -1.17 -0.73 -6.90
N PRO A 30 -1.19 0.59 -7.13
CA PRO A 30 -0.16 1.23 -7.92
C PRO A 30 1.20 1.00 -7.26
N LYS A 31 2.14 0.47 -8.05
CA LYS A 31 3.52 0.26 -7.60
C LYS A 31 4.22 1.61 -7.44
N SER A 32 5.17 1.65 -6.52
CA SER A 32 5.96 2.85 -6.21
C SER A 32 6.60 3.54 -7.41
N ASP A 33 6.98 2.80 -8.44
CA ASP A 33 7.54 3.36 -9.68
C ASP A 33 6.58 4.34 -10.37
N MET A 34 5.26 4.09 -10.31
CA MET A 34 4.25 4.99 -10.85
C MET A 34 4.16 6.30 -10.07
N CYS A 35 4.27 6.22 -8.74
CA CYS A 35 4.28 7.39 -7.88
C CYS A 35 5.54 8.24 -8.14
N LEU A 36 6.69 7.58 -8.22
CA LEU A 36 7.99 8.23 -8.41
C LEU A 36 8.10 8.94 -9.75
N ALA A 37 7.40 8.50 -10.80
CA ALA A 37 7.38 9.18 -12.11
C ALA A 37 7.04 10.68 -12.02
N CYS A 38 6.24 11.09 -11.02
CA CYS A 38 5.88 12.49 -10.78
C CYS A 38 6.46 13.05 -9.47
N HIS A 39 6.61 12.22 -8.42
CA HIS A 39 6.94 12.69 -7.07
C HIS A 39 8.43 12.66 -6.72
N GLY A 40 9.31 12.33 -7.65
CA GLY A 40 10.75 12.32 -7.37
C GLY A 40 11.65 11.95 -8.52
N GLY A 41 11.11 11.36 -9.59
CA GLY A 41 11.86 10.72 -10.68
C GLY A 41 12.55 9.43 -10.24
N SER A 42 13.19 9.44 -9.06
CA SER A 42 13.77 8.29 -8.38
C SER A 42 13.57 8.42 -6.86
N PHE A 43 13.70 7.31 -6.14
CA PHE A 43 13.59 7.33 -4.68
C PHE A 43 14.73 8.15 -4.04
N ASP A 44 15.97 8.01 -4.51
CA ASP A 44 17.10 8.81 -3.99
C ASP A 44 16.89 10.32 -4.15
N ALA A 45 16.34 10.76 -5.29
CA ALA A 45 16.02 12.16 -5.50
C ALA A 45 14.88 12.66 -4.59
N LEU A 46 13.88 11.81 -4.29
CA LEU A 46 12.85 12.11 -3.29
C LEU A 46 13.44 12.22 -1.89
N ARG A 47 14.35 11.30 -1.51
CA ARG A 47 15.08 11.37 -0.24
C ARG A 47 15.84 12.67 -0.12
N ASP A 48 16.61 13.06 -1.14
CA ASP A 48 17.42 14.28 -1.06
C ASP A 48 16.55 15.55 -0.93
N LYS A 49 15.36 15.57 -1.57
CA LYS A 49 14.37 16.65 -1.39
C LYS A 49 13.75 16.72 0.00
N THR A 50 13.78 15.64 0.76
CA THR A 50 13.12 15.51 2.06
C THR A 50 14.11 15.32 3.22
N LYS A 51 15.41 15.50 2.98
CA LYS A 51 16.47 15.31 3.98
C LYS A 51 16.39 16.22 5.20
N ASP A 52 15.77 17.39 5.03
CA ASP A 52 15.59 18.39 6.08
C ASP A 52 14.17 18.35 6.69
N TRP A 53 13.40 17.30 6.39
CA TRP A 53 12.08 17.12 6.99
C TRP A 53 12.20 16.94 8.51
N LYS A 54 11.19 17.42 9.22
CA LYS A 54 11.10 17.33 10.67
C LYS A 54 9.79 16.71 11.07
N ASP A 55 9.84 15.86 12.08
CA ASP A 55 8.64 15.28 12.66
C ASP A 55 7.84 16.30 13.47
N GLU A 56 6.73 15.85 14.03
CA GLU A 56 5.84 16.68 14.86
C GLU A 56 6.49 17.22 16.14
N PHE A 57 7.61 16.64 16.57
CA PHE A 57 8.40 17.08 17.72
C PHE A 57 9.55 18.03 17.31
N GLY A 58 9.78 18.21 16.01
CA GLY A 58 10.81 19.08 15.46
C GLY A 58 12.16 18.41 15.23
N ASP A 59 12.21 17.09 15.37
CA ASP A 59 13.41 16.29 15.16
C ASP A 59 13.66 16.06 13.68
N ALA A 60 14.92 16.17 13.27
CA ALA A 60 15.31 15.91 11.89
C ALA A 60 15.20 14.41 11.62
N VAL A 61 14.24 14.05 10.76
CA VAL A 61 13.97 12.66 10.38
C VAL A 61 13.89 12.61 8.87
N GLN A 62 14.53 11.61 8.27
CA GLN A 62 14.34 11.31 6.86
C GLN A 62 13.24 10.23 6.74
N PRO A 63 11.99 10.57 6.36
CA PRO A 63 10.89 9.62 6.30
C PRO A 63 11.02 8.63 5.14
N HIS A 64 11.72 9.00 4.07
CA HIS A 64 11.95 8.14 2.92
C HIS A 64 13.22 7.31 3.16
N GLN A 65 13.06 6.10 3.69
CA GLN A 65 14.14 5.14 3.90
C GLN A 65 14.00 3.92 3.01
N TYR A 66 15.13 3.35 2.62
CA TYR A 66 15.14 1.99 2.12
C TYR A 66 14.92 1.02 3.28
N LEU A 67 14.08 0.01 3.08
CA LEU A 67 13.73 -0.97 4.11
C LEU A 67 13.84 -2.38 3.52
N ASP A 68 14.84 -3.14 3.92
CA ASP A 68 14.94 -4.55 3.58
C ASP A 68 14.07 -5.38 4.54
N PRO A 69 12.96 -5.98 4.07
CA PRO A 69 12.08 -6.76 4.93
C PRO A 69 12.70 -8.09 5.41
N ASN A 70 13.83 -8.51 4.83
CA ASN A 70 14.49 -9.77 5.16
C ASN A 70 15.72 -9.58 6.06
N ALA A 71 16.13 -8.34 6.32
CA ALA A 71 17.27 -8.04 7.18
C ALA A 71 16.85 -8.02 8.66
N ALA A 72 17.76 -8.44 9.55
CA ALA A 72 17.55 -8.32 11.00
C ALA A 72 17.42 -6.86 11.46
N ASN A 73 18.12 -5.95 10.77
CA ASN A 73 17.90 -4.51 10.83
C ASN A 73 17.46 -4.02 9.44
N PRO A 74 16.19 -3.60 9.26
CA PRO A 74 15.66 -3.19 7.96
C PRO A 74 16.43 -2.05 7.28
N HIS A 75 17.17 -1.24 8.04
CA HIS A 75 17.96 -0.12 7.51
C HIS A 75 19.36 -0.52 7.02
N GLN A 76 19.80 -1.76 7.23
CA GLN A 76 21.17 -2.22 6.94
C GLN A 76 21.24 -3.33 5.88
N GLY A 77 20.10 -3.71 5.29
CA GLY A 77 20.02 -4.72 4.24
C GLY A 77 20.07 -4.16 2.82
N GLU A 78 19.47 -4.89 1.90
CA GLU A 78 19.28 -4.47 0.52
C GLU A 78 18.50 -3.16 0.41
N LYS A 79 18.81 -2.36 -0.62
CA LYS A 79 18.12 -1.08 -0.86
C LYS A 79 16.77 -1.32 -1.53
N VAL A 80 15.78 -1.73 -0.74
CA VAL A 80 14.42 -1.97 -1.20
C VAL A 80 13.56 -0.73 -0.94
N VAL A 81 12.89 -0.25 -1.99
CA VAL A 81 11.95 0.88 -1.90
C VAL A 81 10.63 0.37 -1.30
N PRO A 82 10.17 0.94 -0.17
CA PRO A 82 8.86 0.59 0.39
C PRO A 82 7.72 1.03 -0.53
N GLU A 83 6.58 0.36 -0.46
CA GLU A 83 5.41 0.80 -1.23
C GLU A 83 4.91 2.16 -0.74
N CYS A 84 4.81 3.15 -1.65
CA CYS A 84 4.42 4.52 -1.33
C CYS A 84 3.07 4.58 -0.59
N THR A 85 2.13 3.71 -1.00
CA THR A 85 0.78 3.63 -0.44
C THR A 85 0.73 3.03 0.97
N GLY A 86 1.85 2.51 1.47
CA GLY A 86 1.96 2.10 2.87
C GLY A 86 1.94 3.27 3.85
N CYS A 87 2.26 4.50 3.39
CA CYS A 87 2.25 5.71 4.21
C CYS A 87 1.40 6.84 3.60
N HIS A 88 1.31 6.91 2.27
CA HIS A 88 0.56 7.94 1.54
C HIS A 88 -0.77 7.42 1.01
N GLU A 89 -1.80 8.26 0.99
CA GLU A 89 -3.01 7.95 0.23
C GLU A 89 -2.84 8.32 -1.24
N GLU A 90 -3.34 7.46 -2.13
CA GLU A 90 -3.38 7.76 -3.55
C GLU A 90 -4.31 8.95 -3.84
N HIS A 91 -3.87 9.83 -4.73
CA HIS A 91 -4.70 10.92 -5.22
C HIS A 91 -5.44 10.50 -6.51
N PRO A 92 -6.68 11.00 -6.74
CA PRO A 92 -7.36 10.77 -8.01
C PRO A 92 -6.55 11.29 -9.20
N MET A 93 -6.77 10.67 -10.36
CA MET A 93 -6.16 11.08 -11.63
C MET A 93 -7.25 11.29 -12.69
N PRO A 94 -7.34 12.50 -13.31
CA PRO A 94 -6.54 13.69 -13.06
C PRO A 94 -6.81 14.32 -11.68
N ILE A 95 -5.84 15.08 -11.15
CA ILE A 95 -5.98 15.76 -9.85
C ILE A 95 -7.04 16.87 -9.98
N PRO A 96 -8.14 16.83 -9.20
CA PRO A 96 -9.16 17.87 -9.22
C PRO A 96 -8.60 19.22 -8.73
N SER A 97 -9.16 20.30 -9.25
CA SER A 97 -8.84 21.64 -8.74
C SER A 97 -9.20 21.75 -7.25
N GLY A 98 -8.26 22.28 -6.45
CA GLY A 98 -8.42 22.41 -5.00
C GLY A 98 -8.27 21.12 -4.20
N TYR A 99 -7.81 20.01 -4.81
CA TYR A 99 -7.48 18.80 -4.09
C TYR A 99 -6.41 19.07 -3.02
N LYS A 100 -6.67 18.58 -1.80
CA LYS A 100 -5.73 18.63 -0.69
C LYS A 100 -5.34 17.20 -0.37
N PRO A 101 -4.08 16.80 -0.57
CA PRO A 101 -3.63 15.48 -0.16
C PRO A 101 -3.76 15.36 1.36
N LYS A 102 -4.04 14.14 1.84
CA LYS A 102 -3.88 13.86 3.25
C LYS A 102 -2.40 13.76 3.60
N GLU A 103 -2.07 14.14 4.83
CA GLU A 103 -0.73 13.96 5.36
C GLU A 103 -0.39 12.47 5.43
N ALA A 104 0.89 12.16 5.18
CA ALA A 104 1.38 10.79 5.26
C ALA A 104 1.39 10.30 6.71
N SER A 105 1.15 9.01 6.90
CA SER A 105 1.29 8.37 8.20
C SER A 105 2.70 7.83 8.41
N LEU A 106 3.19 7.89 9.65
CA LEU A 106 4.42 7.22 10.09
C LEU A 106 4.16 5.88 10.79
N SER A 107 2.91 5.39 10.78
CA SER A 107 2.50 4.16 11.46
C SER A 107 3.32 2.94 11.07
N MET A 108 3.74 2.83 9.81
CA MET A 108 4.64 1.76 9.36
C MET A 108 5.97 1.80 10.13
N CYS A 109 6.55 2.99 10.31
CA CYS A 109 7.80 3.17 11.02
C CYS A 109 7.62 2.86 12.52
N TYR A 110 6.51 3.31 13.10
CA TYR A 110 6.16 3.04 14.51
C TYR A 110 5.86 1.56 14.80
N GLY A 111 5.63 0.74 13.78
CA GLY A 111 5.56 -0.72 13.93
C GLY A 111 6.88 -1.32 14.45
N CYS A 112 8.02 -0.67 14.21
CA CYS A 112 9.33 -1.10 14.71
C CYS A 112 9.95 -0.10 15.70
N HIS A 113 9.64 1.19 15.57
CA HIS A 113 10.07 2.24 16.49
C HIS A 113 9.09 2.36 17.66
N HIS A 114 9.49 1.83 18.82
CA HIS A 114 8.64 1.87 20.01
C HIS A 114 8.30 3.30 20.43
N MET A 115 7.21 3.46 21.20
CA MET A 115 6.75 4.76 21.71
C MET A 115 6.41 5.81 20.64
N GLU A 116 6.29 5.41 19.38
CA GLU A 116 5.96 6.30 18.27
C GLU A 116 6.94 7.48 18.15
N HIS A 117 8.21 7.23 18.45
CA HIS A 117 9.27 8.23 18.41
C HIS A 117 10.56 7.67 17.81
N PHE A 118 11.37 8.54 17.21
CA PHE A 118 12.59 8.15 16.51
C PHE A 118 13.88 8.40 17.31
N GLN A 119 13.78 9.06 18.47
CA GLN A 119 14.92 9.27 19.34
C GLN A 119 15.38 7.94 19.98
N PRO A 120 16.69 7.74 20.15
CA PRO A 120 17.19 6.58 20.88
C PRO A 120 16.75 6.64 22.35
N CYS A 121 16.57 5.47 22.96
CA CYS A 121 16.01 5.35 24.31
C CYS A 121 16.85 6.05 25.40
N SER A 122 18.16 6.21 25.16
CA SER A 122 19.06 6.96 26.04
C SER A 122 18.72 8.44 26.08
N ASP A 123 18.31 8.99 24.94
CA ASP A 123 18.07 10.42 24.76
C ASP A 123 16.65 10.77 25.22
N ALA A 124 15.74 9.79 25.20
CA ALA A 124 14.43 9.86 25.84
C ALA A 124 14.46 9.66 27.37
N GLY A 125 15.63 9.43 27.98
CA GLY A 125 15.78 9.22 29.42
C GLY A 125 15.18 7.90 29.95
N CYS A 126 14.88 6.94 29.07
CA CYS A 126 14.30 5.65 29.44
C CYS A 126 15.35 4.64 29.91
N HIS A 127 16.57 4.74 29.37
CA HIS A 127 17.71 3.93 29.78
C HIS A 127 18.92 4.84 29.93
N GLU A 128 19.22 5.24 31.17
CA GLU A 128 20.52 5.85 31.49
C GLU A 128 21.65 4.85 31.13
N LYS A 129 22.82 5.39 30.75
CA LYS A 129 24.00 4.58 30.42
C LYS A 129 24.50 3.75 31.61
#